data_AF-A0A7S0Q3L7-F1
#
_entry.id   AF-A0A7S0Q3L7-F1
#
_cell.length_a   1.000
_cell.length_b   1.000
_cell.length_c   1.000
_cell.angle_alpha   90.00
_cell.angle_beta   90.00
_cell.angle_gamma   90.00
#
_symmetry.space_group_name_H-M   'P 1'
#
loop_
_entity.id
_entity.type
_entity.pdbx_description
1 polymer ?
#
loop_
_entity_poly.entity_id
_entity_poly.type
_entity_poly.pdbx_seq_one_letter_code
_entity_poly.pdbx_strand_id
1 'polypeptide(L)'
;PAGATSRFLLNISYSSDESGSSTAEPTFTVEPVRAHTDWYMAELRSSWSKASVPPDSGHTFLQNLQAQLQLKGLDSSKARVFIFVETLGDPPGGIFPAIGLLLAEGVGSANPLRSVPPSARLMPAQPLDAVFVELPMDVGAAAHVIIPYLGLGEADRLRGVMPEFALSVYADVPLDLSSVDEEWSCSKCTQPGRRRSCPYAEVMHKMDSIESIMDQRLAFLDSALAGA
;
A
#
# COMPACT_ATOMS: atom_id res chain seq x y z
N PRO A 1 -1.79 2.91 -19.55
CA PRO A 1 -2.20 1.50 -19.34
C PRO A 1 -1.84 1.05 -17.92
N ALA A 2 -2.84 0.57 -17.16
CA ALA A 2 -2.67 0.07 -15.80
C ALA A 2 -1.70 -1.13 -15.81
N GLY A 3 -0.66 -1.07 -14.97
CA GLY A 3 0.33 -2.14 -14.85
C GLY A 3 -0.34 -3.43 -14.38
N ALA A 4 -0.10 -4.52 -15.11
CA ALA A 4 -0.64 -5.83 -14.75
C ALA A 4 -0.02 -6.30 -13.42
N THR A 5 -0.84 -6.35 -12.38
CA THR A 5 -0.52 -7.01 -11.11
C THR A 5 -0.54 -8.53 -11.30
N SER A 6 0.40 -9.21 -10.66
CA SER A 6 0.52 -10.68 -10.71
C SER A 6 -0.78 -11.34 -10.23
N ARG A 7 -1.37 -12.23 -11.06
CA ARG A 7 -2.65 -12.92 -10.81
C ARG A 7 -2.49 -14.21 -9.98
N PHE A 8 -1.53 -14.23 -9.07
CA PHE A 8 -1.18 -15.41 -8.30
C PHE A 8 -1.13 -15.07 -6.81
N LEU A 9 -1.83 -15.86 -6.00
CA LEU A 9 -1.71 -15.84 -4.54
C LEU A 9 -0.65 -16.84 -4.11
N LEU A 10 0.31 -16.39 -3.30
CA LEU A 10 1.26 -17.26 -2.62
C LEU A 10 0.67 -17.65 -1.27
N ASN A 11 0.20 -18.88 -1.14
CA ASN A 11 -0.24 -19.46 0.12
C ASN A 11 0.97 -20.13 0.81
N ILE A 12 1.19 -19.78 2.07
CA ILE A 12 2.21 -20.39 2.92
C ILE A 12 1.49 -21.11 4.04
N SER A 13 1.53 -22.45 4.03
CA SER A 13 0.93 -23.26 5.09
C SER A 13 2.02 -23.94 5.93
N TYR A 14 1.82 -23.90 7.25
CA TYR A 14 2.61 -24.64 8.21
C TYR A 14 1.75 -25.81 8.69
N SER A 15 2.11 -27.04 8.33
CA SER A 15 1.49 -28.23 8.92
C SER A 15 2.05 -28.40 10.33
N SER A 16 1.25 -28.08 11.35
CA SER A 16 1.55 -28.50 12.71
C SER A 16 1.26 -30.00 12.82
N ASP A 17 2.21 -30.84 12.46
CA ASP A 17 2.13 -32.24 12.85
C ASP A 17 2.14 -32.29 14.39
N GLU A 18 1.16 -32.95 14.99
CA GLU A 18 1.01 -33.16 16.44
C GLU A 18 2.19 -33.91 17.09
N SER A 19 3.28 -34.14 16.36
CA SER A 19 4.49 -34.84 16.80
C SER A 19 5.54 -33.93 17.45
N GLY A 20 5.27 -32.63 17.64
CA GLY A 20 6.13 -31.75 18.45
C GLY A 20 7.54 -31.54 17.88
N SER A 21 7.77 -31.81 16.60
CA SER A 21 9.05 -31.50 15.95
C SER A 21 9.03 -30.05 15.43
N SER A 22 10.02 -29.25 15.83
CA SER A 22 10.14 -27.83 15.51
C SER A 22 10.66 -27.55 14.09
N THR A 23 10.42 -28.47 13.14
CA THR A 23 10.96 -28.40 11.76
C THR A 23 9.86 -28.61 10.72
N ALA A 24 8.66 -28.06 10.94
CA ALA A 24 7.63 -28.05 9.90
C ALA A 24 8.12 -27.19 8.72
N GLU A 25 8.51 -27.83 7.62
CA GLU A 25 8.89 -27.12 6.40
C GLU A 25 7.66 -26.36 5.86
N PRO A 26 7.77 -25.05 5.57
CA PRO A 26 6.67 -24.28 5.02
C PRO A 26 6.31 -24.86 3.64
N THR A 27 5.04 -25.19 3.45
CA THR A 27 4.54 -25.57 2.13
C THR A 27 4.11 -24.32 1.39
N PHE A 28 4.68 -24.10 0.21
CA PHE A 28 4.35 -22.99 -0.67
C PHE A 28 3.42 -23.49 -1.77
N THR A 29 2.19 -22.98 -1.82
CA THR A 29 1.28 -23.21 -2.94
C THR A 29 1.02 -21.91 -3.67
N VAL A 30 1.12 -21.95 -5.00
CA VAL A 30 0.80 -20.82 -5.87
C VAL A 30 -0.53 -21.14 -6.51
N GLU A 31 -1.57 -20.39 -6.16
CA GLU A 31 -2.91 -20.59 -6.71
C GLU A 31 -3.21 -19.52 -7.75
N PRO A 32 -3.69 -19.89 -8.95
CA PRO A 32 -4.21 -18.91 -9.90
C PRO A 32 -5.40 -18.23 -9.26
N VAL A 33 -5.38 -16.90 -9.23
CA VAL A 33 -6.50 -16.09 -8.73
C VAL A 33 -7.72 -16.44 -9.59
N ARG A 34 -8.66 -17.21 -9.02
CA ARG A 34 -9.95 -17.46 -9.65
C ARG A 34 -10.62 -16.10 -9.86
N ALA A 35 -11.33 -15.93 -10.97
CA ALA A 35 -11.97 -14.69 -11.43
C ALA A 35 -13.06 -14.09 -10.49
N HIS A 36 -13.07 -14.44 -9.20
CA HIS A 36 -14.02 -13.98 -8.20
C HIS A 36 -13.41 -13.13 -7.07
N THR A 37 -12.11 -12.83 -7.11
CA THR A 37 -11.49 -11.90 -6.17
C THR A 37 -10.35 -11.14 -6.85
N ASP A 38 -10.68 -10.23 -7.77
CA ASP A 38 -9.73 -9.21 -8.18
C ASP A 38 -9.57 -8.25 -7.00
N TRP A 39 -8.54 -8.44 -6.20
CA TRP A 39 -8.18 -7.50 -5.15
C TRP A 39 -7.59 -6.25 -5.78
N TYR A 40 -8.17 -5.11 -5.50
CA TYR A 40 -7.64 -3.81 -5.84
C TYR A 40 -6.61 -3.41 -4.80
N MET A 41 -5.50 -2.83 -5.25
CA MET A 41 -4.43 -2.38 -4.37
C MET A 41 -4.06 -0.93 -4.67
N ALA A 42 -3.82 -0.16 -3.62
CA ALA A 42 -3.12 1.10 -3.70
C ALA A 42 -2.08 1.21 -2.59
N GLU A 43 -1.01 1.94 -2.88
CA GLU A 43 0.12 2.12 -1.99
C GLU A 43 0.50 3.61 -1.92
N LEU A 44 0.77 4.08 -0.70
CA LEU A 44 1.27 5.40 -0.40
C LEU A 44 2.61 5.27 0.33
N ARG A 45 3.68 5.86 -0.21
CA ARG A 45 4.98 5.91 0.46
C ARG A 45 5.25 7.30 1.02
N SER A 46 5.86 7.37 2.19
CA SER A 46 6.24 8.63 2.80
C SER A 46 7.37 8.44 3.83
N SER A 47 7.82 9.53 4.44
CA SER A 47 8.81 9.47 5.53
C SER A 47 8.13 9.44 6.88
N TRP A 48 8.70 8.67 7.82
CA TRP A 48 8.28 8.69 9.22
C TRP A 48 8.39 10.07 9.87
N SER A 49 9.17 11.01 9.30
CA SER A 49 9.20 12.40 9.76
C SER A 49 7.84 13.12 9.64
N LYS A 50 6.97 12.64 8.75
CA LYS A 50 5.59 13.13 8.57
C LYS A 50 4.57 12.31 9.37
N ALA A 51 4.97 11.25 10.07
CA ALA A 51 4.09 10.32 10.77
C ALA A 51 4.69 9.90 12.12
N SER A 52 5.36 10.82 12.82
CA SER A 52 6.22 10.48 13.96
C SER A 52 5.54 10.56 15.32
N VAL A 53 4.32 11.09 15.39
CA VAL A 53 3.68 11.48 16.66
C VAL A 53 2.70 10.40 17.11
N PRO A 54 2.73 9.93 18.38
CA PRO A 54 1.77 8.94 18.88
C PRO A 54 0.41 9.56 19.23
N PRO A 55 -0.68 8.76 19.27
CA PRO A 55 -2.06 9.22 19.53
C PRO A 55 -2.26 10.06 20.80
N ASP A 56 -1.53 9.75 21.87
CA ASP A 56 -1.65 10.42 23.17
C ASP A 56 -1.15 11.88 23.16
N SER A 57 -0.56 12.33 22.05
CA SER A 57 -0.02 13.70 21.88
C SER A 57 -1.09 14.74 21.53
N GLY A 58 -2.38 14.37 21.56
CA GLY A 58 -3.50 15.29 21.37
C GLY A 58 -3.52 15.92 19.97
N HIS A 59 -3.62 17.26 19.90
CA HIS A 59 -3.73 17.97 18.62
C HIS A 59 -2.53 17.77 17.68
N THR A 60 -1.34 17.52 18.23
CA THR A 60 -0.12 17.28 17.44
C THR A 60 -0.21 15.95 16.67
N PHE A 61 -0.95 14.96 17.18
CA PHE A 61 -1.15 13.68 16.49
C PHE A 61 -1.81 13.87 15.11
N LEU A 62 -2.78 14.78 15.01
CA LEU A 62 -3.51 15.05 13.77
C LEU A 62 -2.68 15.80 12.73
N GLN A 63 -1.46 16.22 13.07
CA GLN A 63 -0.50 16.77 12.13
C GLN A 63 0.33 15.67 11.43
N ASN A 64 0.22 14.41 11.87
CA ASN A 64 0.74 13.30 11.10
C ASN A 64 0.06 13.23 9.73
N LEU A 65 0.74 12.59 8.78
CA LEU A 65 0.21 12.25 7.48
C LEU A 65 -1.14 11.56 7.64
N GLN A 66 -2.14 12.11 6.96
CA GLN A 66 -3.46 11.52 6.86
C GLN A 66 -3.62 10.99 5.43
N ALA A 67 -3.91 9.71 5.29
CA ALA A 67 -4.22 9.09 4.01
C ALA A 67 -5.74 8.89 3.92
N GLN A 68 -6.34 9.43 2.86
CA GLN A 68 -7.74 9.23 2.53
C GLN A 68 -7.89 8.00 1.65
N LEU A 69 -8.68 7.05 2.14
CA LEU A 69 -9.09 5.84 1.43
C LEU A 69 -10.54 6.00 0.98
N GLN A 70 -10.77 5.92 -0.32
CA GLN A 70 -12.09 5.97 -0.92
C GLN A 70 -12.41 4.62 -1.58
N LEU A 71 -13.38 3.90 -1.03
CA LEU A 71 -13.87 2.64 -1.60
C LEU A 71 -15.00 2.96 -2.59
N LYS A 72 -14.87 2.49 -3.82
CA LYS A 72 -15.80 2.75 -4.92
C LYS A 72 -16.67 1.54 -5.17
N GLY A 73 -17.97 1.77 -5.23
CA GLY A 73 -18.95 0.75 -5.59
C GLY A 73 -20.34 1.34 -5.66
N LEU A 74 -21.20 0.66 -6.38
CA LEU A 74 -22.64 0.89 -6.34
C LEU A 74 -23.15 0.03 -5.17
N ASP A 75 -23.84 0.66 -4.22
CA ASP A 75 -24.46 0.08 -3.01
C ASP A 75 -23.65 0.22 -1.70
N SER A 76 -24.40 0.46 -0.61
CA SER A 76 -24.00 0.52 0.81
C SER A 76 -23.53 -0.84 1.35
N SER A 77 -22.75 -1.55 0.56
CA SER A 77 -22.15 -2.83 0.90
C SER A 77 -20.89 -2.62 1.75
N LYS A 78 -20.49 -3.67 2.47
CA LYS A 78 -19.20 -3.71 3.15
C LYS A 78 -18.19 -4.37 2.21
N ALA A 79 -17.05 -3.72 1.99
CA ALA A 79 -15.89 -4.30 1.32
C ALA A 79 -14.96 -4.95 2.35
N ARG A 80 -14.31 -6.05 1.97
CA ARG A 80 -13.22 -6.62 2.76
C ARG A 80 -11.96 -5.85 2.47
N VAL A 81 -11.30 -5.34 3.51
CA VAL A 81 -10.12 -4.50 3.36
C VAL A 81 -8.98 -5.01 4.24
N PHE A 82 -7.78 -5.08 3.66
CA PHE A 82 -6.52 -5.23 4.37
C PHE A 82 -5.73 -3.93 4.28
N ILE A 83 -5.23 -3.45 5.41
CA ILE A 83 -4.37 -2.26 5.49
C ILE A 83 -3.05 -2.69 6.10
N PHE A 84 -1.95 -2.35 5.44
CA PHE A 84 -0.58 -2.64 5.87
C PHE A 84 0.18 -1.33 6.03
N VAL A 85 0.96 -1.22 7.10
CA VAL A 85 1.96 -0.16 7.27
C VAL A 85 3.28 -0.84 7.53
N GLU A 86 4.24 -0.64 6.63
CA GLU A 86 5.58 -1.25 6.70
C GLU A 86 6.67 -0.17 6.76
N THR A 87 7.72 -0.41 7.54
CA THR A 87 8.92 0.41 7.52
C THR A 87 9.84 -0.06 6.40
N LEU A 88 10.22 0.86 5.51
CA LEU A 88 11.10 0.57 4.38
C LEU A 88 12.57 0.78 4.74
N GLY A 89 13.39 -0.17 4.31
CA GLY A 89 14.84 -0.15 4.50
C GLY A 89 15.30 -0.89 5.76
N ASP A 90 16.62 -0.99 5.91
CA ASP A 90 17.21 -1.72 7.03
C ASP A 90 17.09 -0.89 8.32
N PRO A 91 16.55 -1.47 9.41
CA PRO A 91 16.43 -0.76 10.66
C PRO A 91 17.82 -0.46 11.26
N PRO A 92 18.07 0.76 11.76
CA PRO A 92 19.32 1.08 12.43
C PRO A 92 19.49 0.18 13.67
N GLY A 93 20.54 -0.63 13.69
CA GLY A 93 20.80 -1.58 14.77
C GLY A 93 19.97 -2.86 14.72
N GLY A 94 19.29 -3.16 13.61
CA GLY A 94 18.56 -4.42 13.42
C GLY A 94 17.21 -4.49 14.14
N ILE A 95 16.74 -3.39 14.73
CA ILE A 95 15.49 -3.33 15.49
C ILE A 95 14.52 -2.36 14.82
N PHE A 96 13.39 -2.87 14.35
CA PHE A 96 12.35 -2.05 13.75
C PHE A 96 11.77 -1.03 14.75
N PRO A 97 11.38 0.17 14.27
CA PRO A 97 10.64 1.11 15.11
C PRO A 97 9.29 0.52 15.50
N ALA A 98 8.78 0.92 16.66
CA ALA A 98 7.41 0.61 17.00
C ALA A 98 6.48 1.44 16.11
N ILE A 99 5.69 0.78 15.25
CA ILE A 99 4.78 1.44 14.30
C ILE A 99 3.34 1.02 14.57
N GLY A 100 2.40 1.94 14.37
CA GLY A 100 0.97 1.71 14.54
C GLY A 100 0.16 2.46 13.49
N LEU A 101 -1.17 2.28 13.52
CA LEU A 101 -2.09 3.02 12.67
C LEU A 101 -3.37 3.36 13.41
N LEU A 102 -3.95 4.52 13.09
CA LEU A 102 -5.31 4.88 13.46
C LEU A 102 -6.18 4.90 12.20
N LEU A 103 -7.36 4.28 12.28
CA LEU A 103 -8.35 4.26 11.21
C LEU A 103 -9.63 4.96 11.66
N ALA A 104 -10.02 6.01 10.96
CA ALA A 104 -11.29 6.69 11.13
C ALA A 104 -12.20 6.41 9.94
N GLU A 105 -13.29 5.69 10.17
CA GLU A 105 -14.23 5.26 9.13
C GLU A 105 -15.27 6.36 8.81
N GLY A 106 -15.60 6.55 7.53
CA GLY A 106 -16.80 7.29 7.08
C GLY A 106 -16.84 8.78 7.43
N VAL A 107 -15.70 9.47 7.44
CA VAL A 107 -15.58 10.85 7.94
C VAL A 107 -16.02 11.92 6.94
N GLY A 108 -16.35 11.52 5.71
CA GLY A 108 -17.22 12.29 4.81
C GLY A 108 -16.65 13.56 4.20
N SER A 109 -15.33 13.80 4.24
CA SER A 109 -14.76 14.99 3.60
C SER A 109 -13.33 14.79 3.09
N ALA A 110 -12.98 15.56 2.04
CA ALA A 110 -11.63 15.67 1.50
C ALA A 110 -10.67 16.49 2.40
N ASN A 111 -11.14 17.00 3.54
CA ASN A 111 -10.34 17.81 4.45
C ASN A 111 -9.63 16.94 5.52
N PRO A 112 -8.49 17.38 6.05
CA PRO A 112 -7.81 16.68 7.13
C PRO A 112 -8.67 16.69 8.40
N LEU A 113 -8.59 15.60 9.16
CA LEU A 113 -9.26 15.46 10.44
C LEU A 113 -8.76 16.53 11.41
N ARG A 114 -9.72 17.22 12.04
CA ARG A 114 -9.47 18.22 13.09
C ARG A 114 -9.61 17.67 14.51
N SER A 115 -10.23 16.50 14.63
CA SER A 115 -10.36 15.74 15.87
C SER A 115 -10.38 14.25 15.53
N VAL A 116 -9.91 13.41 16.44
CA VAL A 116 -10.04 11.94 16.32
C VAL A 116 -11.50 11.57 16.59
N PRO A 117 -12.22 10.93 15.66
CA PRO A 117 -13.60 10.49 15.89
C PRO A 117 -13.67 9.43 17.00
N PRO A 118 -14.74 9.39 17.82
CA PRO A 118 -14.92 8.35 18.83
C PRO A 118 -15.01 6.93 18.26
N SER A 119 -15.40 6.80 16.99
CA SER A 119 -15.46 5.53 16.25
C SER A 119 -14.11 5.10 15.68
N ALA A 120 -13.05 5.89 15.83
CA ALA A 120 -11.75 5.56 15.30
C ALA A 120 -11.18 4.30 15.97
N ARG A 121 -10.63 3.41 15.17
CA ARG A 121 -9.94 2.21 15.63
C ARG A 121 -8.45 2.51 15.73
N LEU A 122 -7.89 2.21 16.88
CA LEU A 122 -6.46 2.36 17.11
C LEU A 122 -5.79 0.98 17.12
N MET A 123 -4.80 0.80 16.25
CA MET A 123 -3.89 -0.34 16.31
C MET A 123 -2.63 0.09 17.05
N PRO A 124 -2.33 -0.51 18.22
CA PRO A 124 -1.21 -0.10 19.05
C PRO A 124 0.12 -0.28 18.33
N ALA A 125 1.11 0.55 18.69
CA ALA A 125 2.41 0.48 18.05
C ALA A 125 3.17 -0.78 18.45
N GLN A 126 3.74 -1.50 17.48
CA GLN A 126 4.51 -2.72 17.70
C GLN A 126 5.86 -2.65 17.00
N PRO A 127 6.95 -3.18 17.60
CA PRO A 127 8.29 -3.16 17.03
C PRO A 127 8.46 -4.25 15.96
N LEU A 128 7.67 -4.14 14.89
CA LEU A 128 7.64 -5.05 13.75
C LEU A 128 8.03 -4.31 12.47
N ASP A 129 8.44 -5.06 11.46
CA ASP A 129 8.67 -4.56 10.10
C ASP A 129 7.38 -4.01 9.48
N ALA A 130 6.25 -4.69 9.73
CA ALA A 130 4.92 -4.28 9.30
C ALA A 130 3.85 -4.53 10.38
N VAL A 131 2.84 -3.66 10.37
CA VAL A 131 1.56 -3.87 11.08
C VAL A 131 0.44 -3.94 10.07
N PHE A 132 -0.54 -4.82 10.31
CA PHE A 132 -1.68 -4.97 9.42
C PHE A 132 -3.01 -5.09 10.17
N VAL A 133 -4.09 -4.74 9.49
CA VAL A 133 -5.46 -4.94 9.96
C VAL A 133 -6.34 -5.42 8.82
N GLU A 134 -7.14 -6.46 9.08
CA GLU A 134 -8.24 -6.89 8.22
C GLU A 134 -9.55 -6.45 8.85
N LEU A 135 -10.40 -5.75 8.08
CA LEU A 135 -11.73 -5.38 8.55
C LEU A 135 -12.72 -5.16 7.39
N PRO A 136 -14.03 -5.36 7.63
CA PRO A 136 -15.06 -4.90 6.70
C PRO A 136 -15.24 -3.39 6.81
N MET A 137 -15.22 -2.68 5.68
CA MET A 137 -15.35 -1.21 5.60
C MET A 137 -16.53 -0.80 4.71
N ASP A 138 -17.17 0.33 5.03
CA ASP A 138 -18.28 0.84 4.22
C ASP A 138 -17.82 1.31 2.84
N VAL A 139 -18.53 0.87 1.80
CA VAL A 139 -18.41 1.37 0.43
C VAL A 139 -19.38 2.54 0.25
N GLY A 140 -18.96 3.60 -0.44
CA GLY A 140 -19.82 4.74 -0.73
C GLY A 140 -19.11 6.09 -0.64
N ALA A 141 -19.83 7.19 -0.74
CA ALA A 141 -19.26 8.54 -0.93
C ALA A 141 -18.40 9.07 0.24
N ALA A 142 -18.47 8.47 1.42
CA ALA A 142 -17.69 8.93 2.57
C ALA A 142 -16.31 8.29 2.58
N ALA A 143 -15.25 9.11 2.49
CA ALA A 143 -13.88 8.65 2.61
C ALA A 143 -13.56 8.20 4.05
N HIS A 144 -12.63 7.25 4.14
CA HIS A 144 -12.00 6.79 5.37
C HIS A 144 -10.63 7.45 5.51
N VAL A 145 -10.15 7.64 6.74
CA VAL A 145 -8.84 8.24 7.00
C VAL A 145 -7.95 7.28 7.78
N ILE A 146 -6.74 7.07 7.28
CA ILE A 146 -5.70 6.25 7.89
C ILE A 146 -4.57 7.19 8.31
N ILE A 147 -4.18 7.13 9.58
CA ILE A 147 -3.06 7.90 10.14
C ILE A 147 -2.01 6.90 10.64
N PRO A 148 -0.95 6.61 9.87
CA PRO A 148 0.20 5.87 10.37
C PRO A 148 0.92 6.69 11.44
N TYR A 149 1.53 6.01 12.41
CA TYR A 149 2.27 6.70 13.47
C TYR A 149 3.41 5.87 14.07
N LEU A 150 4.39 6.57 14.66
CA LEU A 150 5.44 5.97 15.47
C LEU A 150 5.06 5.90 16.96
N GLY A 151 5.50 4.84 17.63
CA GLY A 151 5.40 4.67 19.07
C GLY A 151 6.11 5.78 19.86
N LEU A 152 5.79 5.87 21.16
CA LEU A 152 6.35 6.89 22.03
C LEU A 152 7.89 6.79 22.09
N GLY A 153 8.58 7.90 21.82
CA GLY A 153 10.05 8.00 21.86
C GLY A 153 10.78 7.50 20.61
N GLU A 154 10.07 6.88 19.66
CA GLU A 154 10.67 6.36 18.42
C GLU A 154 11.17 7.47 17.49
N ALA A 155 10.47 8.60 17.43
CA ALA A 155 10.87 9.76 16.64
C ALA A 155 12.28 10.27 17.01
N ASP A 156 12.57 10.32 18.32
CA ASP A 156 13.88 10.74 18.83
C ASP A 156 14.94 9.67 18.58
N ARG A 157 14.58 8.38 18.71
CA ARG A 157 15.44 7.24 18.39
C ARG A 157 15.90 7.26 16.92
N LEU A 158 15.02 7.71 16.02
CA LEU A 158 15.24 7.75 14.57
C LEU A 158 15.78 9.09 14.06
N ARG A 159 16.06 10.08 14.93
CA ARG A 159 16.35 11.49 14.59
C ARG A 159 17.52 11.73 13.62
N GLY A 160 18.31 10.71 13.26
CA GLY A 160 19.37 10.79 12.24
C GLY A 160 19.19 9.92 11.00
N VAL A 161 18.22 9.00 10.98
CA VAL A 161 18.05 8.01 9.91
C VAL A 161 16.68 8.11 9.25
N MET A 162 15.66 8.59 9.98
CA MET A 162 14.26 8.82 9.55
C MET A 162 13.84 7.95 8.34
N PRO A 163 13.61 6.65 8.57
CA PRO A 163 13.27 5.72 7.51
C PRO A 163 11.97 6.10 6.80
N GLU A 164 11.77 5.54 5.62
CA GLU A 164 10.51 5.64 4.90
C GLU A 164 9.53 4.57 5.37
N PHE A 165 8.26 4.73 5.03
CA PHE A 165 7.24 3.72 5.19
C PHE A 165 6.40 3.58 3.92
N ALA A 166 5.77 2.42 3.75
CA ALA A 166 4.68 2.23 2.81
C ALA A 166 3.38 1.91 3.56
N LEU A 167 2.30 2.55 3.14
CA LEU A 167 0.93 2.24 3.52
C LEU A 167 0.26 1.59 2.31
N SER A 168 -0.05 0.30 2.41
CA SER A 168 -0.65 -0.47 1.32
C SER A 168 -2.04 -0.92 1.72
N VAL A 169 -3.01 -0.72 0.85
CA VAL A 169 -4.42 -1.10 1.07
C VAL A 169 -4.84 -2.05 -0.03
N TYR A 170 -5.42 -3.19 0.37
CA TYR A 170 -6.05 -4.16 -0.52
C TYR A 170 -7.54 -4.21 -0.23
N ALA A 171 -8.38 -4.15 -1.25
CA ALA A 171 -9.83 -4.33 -1.10
C ALA A 171 -10.42 -5.20 -2.21
N ASP A 172 -11.54 -5.87 -1.93
CA ASP A 172 -12.31 -6.63 -2.91
C ASP A 172 -13.22 -5.75 -3.80
N VAL A 173 -13.13 -4.42 -3.66
CA VAL A 173 -13.78 -3.41 -4.49
C VAL A 173 -12.76 -2.36 -4.97
N PRO A 174 -13.02 -1.66 -6.09
CA PRO A 174 -12.14 -0.60 -6.55
C PRO A 174 -11.91 0.46 -5.46
N LEU A 175 -10.68 0.96 -5.35
CA LEU A 175 -10.29 1.89 -4.30
C LEU A 175 -9.37 2.99 -4.84
N ASP A 176 -9.40 4.16 -4.20
CA ASP A 176 -8.39 5.20 -4.33
C ASP A 176 -7.75 5.48 -2.96
N LEU A 177 -6.44 5.71 -2.96
CA LEU A 177 -5.69 6.12 -1.79
C LEU A 177 -4.91 7.40 -2.13
N SER A 178 -5.09 8.45 -1.34
CA SER A 178 -4.41 9.73 -1.52
C SER A 178 -4.01 10.35 -0.19
N SER A 179 -2.88 11.04 -0.13
CA SER A 179 -2.53 11.90 1.01
C SER A 179 -3.34 13.20 1.00
N VAL A 180 -3.80 13.66 2.16
CA VAL A 180 -4.58 14.90 2.26
C VAL A 180 -3.77 16.16 1.92
N ASP A 181 -2.45 16.12 2.12
CA ASP A 181 -1.56 17.28 1.98
C ASP A 181 -0.64 17.24 0.73
N GLU A 182 -0.73 16.23 -0.12
CA GLU A 182 0.16 16.08 -1.29
C GLU A 182 -0.62 15.71 -2.55
N GLU A 183 -0.63 16.63 -3.54
CA GLU A 183 -0.75 16.25 -4.95
C GLU A 183 0.34 15.23 -5.24
N TRP A 184 -0.05 14.03 -5.68
CA TRP A 184 0.88 12.99 -6.03
C TRP A 184 1.91 13.51 -7.04
N SER A 185 3.19 13.48 -6.66
CA SER A 185 4.27 13.76 -7.57
C SER A 185 5.39 12.75 -7.31
N CYS A 186 5.66 11.90 -8.30
CA CYS A 186 6.83 11.02 -8.29
C CYS A 186 8.09 11.87 -8.13
N SER A 187 8.79 11.75 -6.99
CA SER A 187 9.98 12.55 -6.64
C SER A 187 11.13 12.44 -7.67
N LYS A 188 11.14 11.38 -8.49
CA LYS A 188 12.09 11.19 -9.62
C LYS A 188 11.58 11.70 -10.97
N CYS A 189 10.29 11.94 -11.10
CA CYS A 189 9.62 12.27 -12.37
C CYS A 189 9.35 13.79 -12.52
N THR A 190 9.38 14.54 -11.41
CA THR A 190 9.12 15.99 -11.36
C THR A 190 10.35 16.87 -11.61
N GLN A 191 11.57 16.32 -11.61
CA GLN A 191 12.76 17.11 -11.94
C GLN A 191 12.99 17.20 -13.47
N PRO A 192 13.01 18.41 -14.06
CA PRO A 192 13.36 18.59 -15.46
C PRO A 192 14.86 18.29 -15.65
N GLY A 193 15.18 17.07 -16.12
CA GLY A 193 16.55 16.65 -16.44
C GLY A 193 16.93 15.22 -16.05
N ARG A 194 16.18 14.56 -15.13
CA ARG A 194 16.49 13.19 -14.64
C ARG A 194 15.55 12.09 -15.14
N ARG A 195 14.76 12.36 -16.18
CA ARG A 195 13.84 11.37 -16.79
C ARG A 195 14.53 10.08 -17.27
N ARG A 196 15.85 10.12 -17.56
CA ARG A 196 16.60 8.96 -18.09
C ARG A 196 17.13 7.99 -17.03
N SER A 197 17.02 8.30 -15.73
CA SER A 197 17.55 7.46 -14.64
C SER A 197 16.47 6.94 -13.69
N CYS A 198 15.19 7.02 -14.08
CA CYS A 198 14.09 6.44 -13.31
C CYS A 198 13.94 4.96 -13.73
N PRO A 199 14.16 3.98 -12.83
CA PRO A 199 14.04 2.56 -13.17
C PRO A 199 12.66 2.21 -13.71
N TYR A 200 11.62 2.87 -13.19
CA TYR A 200 10.25 2.70 -13.68
C TYR A 200 10.06 3.28 -15.09
N ALA A 201 10.66 4.44 -15.40
CA ALA A 201 10.60 4.99 -16.76
C ALA A 201 11.39 4.15 -17.77
N GLU A 202 12.48 3.53 -17.33
CA GLU A 202 13.27 2.60 -18.16
C GLU A 202 12.52 1.29 -18.41
N VAL A 203 11.80 0.77 -17.40
CA VAL A 203 10.92 -0.39 -17.54
C VAL A 203 9.75 -0.06 -18.47
N MET A 204 9.07 1.07 -18.28
CA MET A 204 7.98 1.50 -19.17
C MET A 204 8.46 1.70 -20.62
N HIS A 205 9.59 2.36 -20.83
CA HIS A 205 10.18 2.52 -22.16
C HIS A 205 10.54 1.17 -22.80
N LYS A 206 11.03 0.20 -22.01
CA LYS A 206 11.29 -1.16 -22.49
C LYS A 206 9.99 -1.89 -22.85
N MET A 207 8.94 -1.74 -22.05
CA MET A 207 7.63 -2.33 -22.35
C MET A 207 7.01 -1.73 -23.62
N ASP A 208 7.01 -0.40 -23.78
CA ASP A 208 6.51 0.28 -24.98
C ASP A 208 7.29 -0.14 -26.24
N SER A 209 8.60 -0.36 -26.09
CA SER A 209 9.45 -0.85 -27.20
C SER A 209 9.12 -2.29 -27.59
N ILE A 210 8.83 -3.15 -26.61
CA ILE A 210 8.42 -4.55 -26.86
C ILE A 210 7.04 -4.58 -27.54
N GLU A 211 6.09 -3.78 -27.07
CA GLU A 211 4.76 -3.66 -27.67
C GLU A 211 4.85 -3.20 -29.13
N SER A 212 5.64 -2.16 -29.42
CA SER A 212 5.87 -1.70 -30.79
C SER A 212 6.51 -2.76 -31.69
N ILE A 213 7.44 -3.57 -31.17
CA ILE A 213 8.04 -4.68 -31.94
C ILE A 213 6.99 -5.74 -32.23
N MET A 214 6.13 -6.08 -31.26
CA MET A 214 5.07 -7.06 -31.44
C MET A 214 4.06 -6.60 -32.49
N ASP A 215 3.64 -5.33 -32.46
CA ASP A 215 2.74 -4.75 -33.45
C ASP A 215 3.34 -4.76 -34.86
N GLN A 216 4.62 -4.43 -35.00
CA GLN A 216 5.31 -4.51 -36.29
C GLN A 216 5.40 -5.94 -36.83
N ARG A 217 5.59 -6.93 -35.95
CA ARG A 217 5.65 -8.35 -36.35
C ARG A 217 4.27 -8.89 -36.73
N LEU A 218 3.23 -8.48 -36.02
CA LEU A 218 1.84 -8.81 -36.36
C LEU A 218 1.43 -8.19 -37.71
N ALA A 219 1.74 -6.91 -37.93
CA ALA A 219 1.47 -6.25 -39.22
C ALA A 219 2.22 -6.91 -40.40
N PHE A 220 3.45 -7.39 -40.16
CA PHE A 220 4.20 -8.17 -41.15
C PHE A 220 3.55 -9.52 -41.45
N LEU A 221 3.10 -10.23 -40.41
CA LEU A 221 2.41 -11.52 -40.55
C LEU A 221 1.07 -11.37 -41.29
N ASP A 222 0.30 -10.34 -40.97
CA ASP A 222 -0.95 -10.02 -41.67
C ASP A 222 -0.71 -9.71 -43.15
N SER A 223 0.37 -8.98 -43.46
CA SER A 223 0.77 -8.69 -44.85
C SER A 223 1.23 -9.94 -45.60
N ALA A 224 1.92 -10.86 -44.93
CA ALA A 224 2.37 -12.12 -45.51
C ALA A 224 1.22 -13.12 -45.72
N LEU A 225 0.23 -13.12 -44.82
CA LEU A 225 -0.99 -13.95 -44.93
C LEU A 225 -1.99 -13.41 -45.94
N ALA A 226 -2.08 -12.10 -46.13
CA ALA A 226 -2.92 -11.48 -47.16
C ALA A 226 -2.36 -11.63 -48.59
N GLY A 227 -1.07 -11.97 -48.72
CA GLY A 227 -0.38 -12.21 -49.99
C GLY A 227 -0.24 -13.69 -50.38
N ALA A 228 -0.77 -14.62 -49.57
CA ALA A 228 -0.87 -16.05 -49.84
C ALA A 228 -2.29 -16.43 -50.29
#